data_AF-A0A3C0U145-F1
#
_entry.id   AF-A0A3C0U145-F1
#
_cell.length_a   1.000
_cell.length_b   1.000
_cell.length_c   1.000
_cell.angle_alpha   90.00
_cell.angle_beta   90.00
_cell.angle_gamma   90.00
#
_symmetry.space_group_name_H-M   'P 1'
#
loop_
_entity.id
_entity.type
_entity.pdbx_description
1 polymer ?
#
loop_
_entity_poly.entity_id
_entity_poly.type
_entity_poly.pdbx_seq_one_letter_code
_entity_poly.pdbx_strand_id
1 'polypeptide(L)'
;MYSSEELSELREKILSLCSLQSLPKEDQLIEIVNRTVNTLEHEAKDYRPKAKNFHPGGLLDLTGRKNDIVIVPDLHARPTFISNLLASNVTGEDLLSAMNEDRCTVICVGDGVHTETRGGCYERWIAAYEKWNRGEICSHEMCFEIKDCMATMLSVMELKNAFPENFHFLKGNHENIQNEYGGGDYPFCKFAQEGQMVRDFMQEVYSEATIHVIRCFERALPIVAVCRHCVVSHGEPSITYSKNEI
;
A
#
# COMPACT_ATOMS: atom_id res chain seq x y z
N MET A 1 21.66 -6.99 0.75
CA MET A 1 21.46 -7.68 -0.54
C MET A 1 21.18 -9.13 -0.23
N TYR A 2 20.00 -9.60 -0.63
CA TYR A 2 19.54 -10.98 -0.53
C TYR A 2 20.37 -11.85 -1.48
N SER A 3 20.67 -13.07 -1.07
CA SER A 3 21.16 -14.14 -1.94
C SER A 3 20.08 -14.55 -2.96
N SER A 4 20.47 -15.29 -4.00
CA SER A 4 19.52 -15.79 -5.00
C SER A 4 18.46 -16.71 -4.39
N GLU A 5 18.80 -17.47 -3.34
CA GLU A 5 17.87 -18.34 -2.62
C GLU A 5 16.84 -17.52 -1.83
N GLU A 6 17.30 -16.57 -1.00
CA GLU A 6 16.39 -15.70 -0.23
C GLU A 6 15.50 -14.84 -1.14
N LEU A 7 16.01 -14.41 -2.30
CA LEU A 7 15.22 -13.66 -3.28
C LEU A 7 14.15 -14.54 -3.93
N SER A 8 14.46 -15.82 -4.18
CA SER A 8 13.49 -16.80 -4.67
C SER A 8 12.41 -17.07 -3.63
N GLU A 9 12.78 -17.22 -2.35
CA GLU A 9 11.82 -17.40 -1.25
C GLU A 9 10.89 -16.19 -1.11
N LEU A 10 11.43 -14.97 -1.21
CA LEU A 10 10.62 -13.75 -1.20
C LEU A 10 9.64 -13.73 -2.38
N ARG A 11 10.08 -14.12 -3.59
CA ARG A 11 9.21 -14.20 -4.77
C ARG A 11 8.06 -15.18 -4.55
N GLU A 12 8.35 -16.39 -4.06
CA GLU A 12 7.32 -17.40 -3.76
C GLU A 12 6.36 -16.91 -2.67
N LYS A 13 6.88 -16.21 -1.65
CA LYS A 13 6.05 -15.60 -0.61
C LYS A 13 5.07 -14.57 -1.19
N ILE A 14 5.54 -13.68 -2.07
CA ILE A 14 4.67 -12.71 -2.75
C ILE A 14 3.62 -13.41 -3.62
N LEU A 15 4.00 -14.43 -4.39
CA LEU A 15 3.06 -15.21 -5.22
C LEU A 15 1.98 -15.90 -4.38
N SER A 16 2.36 -16.43 -3.22
CA SER A 16 1.44 -17.01 -2.24
C SER A 16 0.45 -15.96 -1.70
N LEU A 17 0.92 -14.76 -1.38
CA LEU A 17 0.05 -13.65 -0.97
C LEU A 17 -0.91 -13.23 -2.09
N CYS A 18 -0.43 -13.14 -3.33
CA CYS A 18 -1.27 -12.79 -4.48
C CYS A 18 -2.36 -13.83 -4.77
N SER A 19 -2.25 -15.04 -4.22
CA SER A 19 -3.18 -16.15 -4.39
C SER A 19 -3.88 -16.56 -3.10
N LEU A 20 -4.02 -15.63 -2.14
CA LEU A 20 -4.73 -15.86 -0.88
C LEU A 20 -6.09 -16.54 -1.10
N GLN A 21 -6.30 -17.63 -0.34
CA GLN A 21 -7.53 -18.41 -0.38
C GLN A 21 -8.55 -17.94 0.66
N SER A 22 -8.06 -17.36 1.76
CA SER A 22 -8.87 -16.81 2.86
C SER A 22 -8.29 -15.49 3.34
N LEU A 23 -9.06 -14.79 4.17
CA LEU A 23 -8.57 -13.62 4.89
C LEU A 23 -7.39 -13.99 5.81
N PRO A 24 -6.41 -13.08 6.01
CA PRO A 24 -5.30 -13.30 6.91
C PRO A 24 -5.79 -13.40 8.36
N LYS A 25 -5.10 -14.22 9.17
CA LYS A 25 -5.37 -14.26 10.61
C LYS A 25 -4.94 -12.96 11.27
N GLU A 26 -5.62 -12.60 12.35
CA GLU A 26 -5.36 -11.36 13.09
C GLU A 26 -3.90 -11.22 13.52
N ASP A 27 -3.32 -12.24 14.17
CA ASP A 27 -1.92 -12.19 14.64
C ASP A 27 -0.93 -11.97 13.50
N GLN A 28 -1.17 -12.61 12.34
CA GLN A 28 -0.31 -12.47 11.16
C GLN A 28 -0.38 -11.05 10.58
N LEU A 29 -1.59 -10.47 10.56
CA LEU A 29 -1.81 -9.10 10.09
C LEU A 29 -1.16 -8.08 11.04
N ILE A 30 -1.32 -8.26 12.35
CA ILE A 30 -0.67 -7.40 13.35
C ILE A 30 0.86 -7.48 13.24
N GLU A 31 1.41 -8.69 13.09
CA GLU A 31 2.86 -8.90 12.98
C GLU A 31 3.46 -8.14 11.79
N ILE A 32 2.93 -8.36 10.57
CA ILE A 32 3.47 -7.72 9.36
C ILE A 32 3.25 -6.20 9.37
N VAL A 33 2.09 -5.73 9.85
CA VAL A 33 1.81 -4.29 9.93
C VAL A 33 2.77 -3.62 10.90
N ASN A 34 2.94 -4.15 12.12
CA ASN A 34 3.88 -3.60 13.10
C ASN A 34 5.32 -3.60 12.58
N ARG A 35 5.75 -4.70 11.94
CA ARG A 35 7.07 -4.78 11.30
C ARG A 35 7.24 -3.67 10.26
N THR A 36 6.21 -3.42 9.45
CA THR A 36 6.23 -2.40 8.40
C THR A 36 6.24 -0.99 8.96
N VAL A 37 5.42 -0.72 9.99
CA VAL A 37 5.46 0.57 10.71
C VAL A 37 6.86 0.80 11.27
N ASN A 38 7.46 -0.21 11.92
CA ASN A 38 8.81 -0.11 12.44
C ASN A 38 9.83 0.18 11.31
N THR A 39 9.71 -0.46 10.15
CA THR A 39 10.54 -0.15 8.98
C THR A 39 10.39 1.30 8.54
N LEU A 40 9.17 1.81 8.41
CA LEU A 40 8.88 3.20 8.04
C LEU A 40 9.42 4.21 9.06
N GLU A 41 9.30 3.91 10.36
CA GLU A 41 9.79 4.76 11.45
C GLU A 41 11.32 4.89 11.53
N HIS A 42 12.02 3.91 10.97
CA HIS A 42 13.48 3.80 10.99
C HIS A 42 14.13 4.00 9.61
N GLU A 43 13.37 4.47 8.62
CA GLU A 43 13.94 4.92 7.35
C GLU A 43 15.01 5.99 7.58
N ALA A 44 16.05 5.97 6.73
CA ALA A 44 17.20 6.85 6.91
C ALA A 44 16.80 8.31 6.66
N LYS A 45 17.28 9.20 7.55
CA LYS A 45 16.88 10.62 7.56
C LYS A 45 17.36 11.42 6.35
N ASP A 46 18.32 10.89 5.61
CA ASP A 46 18.89 11.50 4.42
C ASP A 46 17.91 11.51 3.24
N TYR A 47 17.08 10.47 3.10
CA TYR A 47 16.00 10.43 2.10
C TYR A 47 14.61 10.52 2.71
N ARG A 48 14.44 10.23 4.01
CA ARG A 48 13.16 10.30 4.73
C ARG A 48 13.27 11.22 5.94
N PRO A 49 13.29 12.55 5.75
CA PRO A 49 13.36 13.48 6.87
C PRO A 49 12.15 13.30 7.80
N LYS A 50 12.40 13.40 9.11
CA LYS A 50 11.34 13.32 10.12
C LYS A 50 10.52 14.60 10.16
N ALA A 51 9.23 14.47 10.41
CA ALA A 51 8.37 15.60 10.74
C ALA A 51 8.74 16.23 12.10
N LYS A 52 8.18 17.41 12.38
CA LYS A 52 8.43 18.16 13.63
C LYS A 52 8.04 17.39 14.90
N ASN A 53 7.14 16.44 14.79
CA ASN A 53 6.69 15.56 15.87
C ASN A 53 7.55 14.29 16.01
N PHE A 54 8.70 14.20 15.32
CA PHE A 54 9.65 13.07 15.31
C PHE A 54 9.16 11.75 14.71
N HIS A 55 7.95 11.74 14.14
CA HIS A 55 7.45 10.65 13.29
C HIS A 55 8.01 10.80 11.86
N PRO A 56 7.90 9.76 11.00
CA PRO A 56 8.22 9.87 9.58
C PRO A 56 7.52 11.07 8.94
N GLY A 57 8.25 11.89 8.18
CA GLY A 57 7.67 13.01 7.43
C GLY A 57 6.85 12.55 6.22
N GLY A 58 6.22 13.46 5.49
CA GLY A 58 5.53 13.14 4.24
C GLY A 58 6.48 12.98 3.04
N LEU A 59 7.70 13.50 3.13
CA LEU A 59 8.66 13.58 2.02
C LEU A 59 9.56 12.35 1.87
N LEU A 60 9.72 11.87 0.65
CA LEU A 60 10.86 11.07 0.19
C LEU A 60 11.76 11.93 -0.71
N ASP A 61 12.95 12.28 -0.24
CA ASP A 61 13.95 13.00 -1.03
C ASP A 61 14.92 12.03 -1.70
N LEU A 62 14.60 11.65 -2.93
CA LEU A 62 15.37 10.72 -3.75
C LEU A 62 16.24 11.45 -4.77
N THR A 63 16.44 12.76 -4.64
CA THR A 63 17.26 13.55 -5.57
C THR A 63 18.73 13.13 -5.59
N GLY A 64 19.23 12.55 -4.49
CA GLY A 64 20.58 12.02 -4.37
C GLY A 64 20.75 10.59 -4.90
N ARG A 65 19.65 9.88 -5.21
CA ARG A 65 19.70 8.52 -5.75
C ARG A 65 20.23 8.54 -7.18
N LYS A 66 21.04 7.54 -7.52
CA LYS A 66 21.67 7.39 -8.85
C LYS A 66 21.06 6.26 -9.68
N ASN A 67 20.26 5.42 -9.05
CA ASN A 67 19.59 4.29 -9.66
C ASN A 67 18.33 4.73 -10.40
N ASP A 68 17.78 3.83 -11.22
CA ASP A 68 16.59 4.14 -12.01
C ASP A 68 15.35 4.27 -11.12
N ILE A 69 14.49 5.25 -11.41
CA ILE A 69 13.22 5.42 -10.71
C ILE A 69 12.09 4.81 -11.55
N VAL A 70 11.40 3.83 -10.99
CA VAL A 70 10.25 3.17 -11.60
C VAL A 70 8.98 3.61 -10.88
N ILE A 71 8.16 4.40 -11.57
CA ILE A 71 6.89 4.90 -11.03
C ILE A 71 5.77 3.93 -11.42
N VAL A 72 5.01 3.49 -10.43
CA VAL A 72 3.94 2.51 -10.57
C VAL A 72 2.60 3.20 -10.24
N PRO A 73 1.60 3.13 -11.13
CA PRO A 73 0.29 3.75 -10.89
C PRO A 73 -0.50 3.02 -9.80
N ASP A 74 -1.68 3.53 -9.48
CA ASP A 74 -2.64 3.03 -8.49
C ASP A 74 -2.75 1.50 -8.51
N LEU A 75 -2.79 0.85 -7.36
CA LEU A 75 -2.84 -0.62 -7.33
C LEU A 75 -4.28 -1.15 -7.37
N HIS A 76 -5.24 -0.47 -6.73
CA HIS A 76 -6.66 -0.79 -6.59
C HIS A 76 -6.94 -2.27 -6.35
N ALA A 77 -6.34 -2.83 -5.30
CA ALA A 77 -6.51 -4.23 -4.91
C ALA A 77 -6.29 -5.21 -6.08
N ARG A 78 -5.17 -5.06 -6.81
CA ARG A 78 -4.73 -5.96 -7.89
C ARG A 78 -3.48 -6.75 -7.50
N PRO A 79 -3.61 -7.88 -6.76
CA PRO A 79 -2.44 -8.62 -6.31
C PRO A 79 -1.60 -9.17 -7.47
N THR A 80 -2.25 -9.62 -8.55
CA THR A 80 -1.54 -10.13 -9.74
C THR A 80 -0.76 -9.05 -10.49
N PHE A 81 -1.14 -7.77 -10.35
CA PHE A 81 -0.36 -6.67 -10.91
C PHE A 81 1.00 -6.56 -10.22
N ILE A 82 1.07 -6.77 -8.89
CA ILE A 82 2.33 -6.77 -8.14
C ILE A 82 3.26 -7.89 -8.62
N SER A 83 2.76 -9.13 -8.73
CA SER A 83 3.62 -10.25 -9.18
C SER A 83 4.13 -10.04 -10.61
N ASN A 84 3.28 -9.49 -11.49
CA ASN A 84 3.67 -9.20 -12.87
C ASN A 84 4.66 -8.03 -12.95
N LEU A 85 4.49 -7.01 -12.10
CA LEU A 85 5.42 -5.90 -11.97
C LEU A 85 6.80 -6.41 -11.56
N LEU A 86 6.90 -7.25 -10.53
CA LEU A 86 8.18 -7.79 -10.06
C LEU A 86 8.90 -8.61 -11.14
N ALA A 87 8.16 -9.32 -11.99
CA ALA A 87 8.71 -10.08 -13.12
C ALA A 87 8.98 -9.23 -14.37
N SER A 88 8.58 -7.95 -14.39
CA SER A 88 8.76 -7.08 -15.55
C SER A 88 10.22 -6.72 -15.76
N ASN A 89 10.63 -6.65 -17.03
CA ASN A 89 11.99 -6.30 -17.43
C ASN A 89 12.02 -4.87 -17.97
N VAL A 90 11.85 -3.89 -17.08
CA VAL A 90 11.93 -2.45 -17.43
C VAL A 90 13.35 -1.89 -17.26
N THR A 91 14.21 -2.58 -16.52
CA THR A 91 15.59 -2.15 -16.16
C THR A 91 16.68 -3.06 -16.74
N GLY A 92 16.35 -3.90 -17.73
CA GLY A 92 17.28 -4.89 -18.32
C GLY A 92 17.23 -6.28 -17.66
N GLU A 93 16.67 -6.38 -16.45
CA GLU A 93 16.31 -7.62 -15.76
C GLU A 93 15.03 -7.45 -14.94
N ASP A 94 14.60 -8.49 -14.22
CA ASP A 94 13.40 -8.42 -13.39
C ASP A 94 13.55 -7.42 -12.23
N LEU A 95 12.48 -6.69 -11.93
CA LEU A 95 12.50 -5.61 -10.94
C LEU A 95 12.89 -6.07 -9.54
N LEU A 96 12.55 -7.31 -9.17
CA LEU A 96 12.91 -7.85 -7.87
C LEU A 96 14.44 -7.96 -7.71
N SER A 97 15.13 -8.49 -8.73
CA SER A 97 16.59 -8.53 -8.78
C SER A 97 17.20 -7.12 -8.84
N ALA A 98 16.58 -6.21 -9.61
CA ALA A 98 17.05 -4.82 -9.71
C ALA A 98 16.97 -4.00 -8.43
N MET A 99 15.91 -4.16 -7.63
CA MET A 99 15.84 -3.55 -6.31
C MET A 99 16.88 -4.14 -5.34
N ASN A 100 17.12 -5.46 -5.43
CA ASN A 100 18.10 -6.14 -4.58
C ASN A 100 19.53 -5.67 -4.84
N GLU A 101 19.87 -5.40 -6.10
CA GLU A 101 21.17 -4.91 -6.55
C GLU A 101 21.34 -3.38 -6.48
N ASP A 102 20.37 -2.67 -5.91
CA ASP A 102 20.35 -1.20 -5.82
C ASP A 102 20.37 -0.50 -7.20
N ARG A 103 19.90 -1.18 -8.25
CA ARG A 103 19.86 -0.65 -9.62
C ARG A 103 18.57 0.08 -9.96
N CYS A 104 17.51 -0.12 -9.18
CA CYS A 104 16.32 0.72 -9.26
C CYS A 104 15.65 0.94 -7.91
N THR A 105 14.83 2.00 -7.85
CA THR A 105 13.87 2.28 -6.79
C THR A 105 12.47 2.31 -7.38
N VAL A 106 11.58 1.49 -6.86
CA VAL A 106 10.17 1.41 -7.24
C VAL A 106 9.33 2.31 -6.33
N ILE A 107 8.45 3.11 -6.91
CA ILE A 107 7.54 4.01 -6.19
C ILE A 107 6.12 3.75 -6.68
N CYS A 108 5.29 3.10 -5.85
CA CYS A 108 3.86 3.00 -6.06
C CYS A 108 3.17 4.28 -5.59
N VAL A 109 2.31 4.88 -6.41
CA VAL A 109 1.68 6.18 -6.10
C VAL A 109 0.53 6.11 -5.08
N GLY A 110 0.09 4.91 -4.71
CA GLY A 110 -0.89 4.70 -3.66
C GLY A 110 -2.07 3.85 -4.11
N ASP A 111 -3.19 4.04 -3.43
CA ASP A 111 -4.47 3.38 -3.67
C ASP A 111 -4.31 1.87 -3.77
N GLY A 112 -3.84 1.28 -2.68
CA GLY A 112 -3.62 -0.15 -2.52
C GLY A 112 -4.91 -0.96 -2.44
N VAL A 113 -5.99 -0.31 -2.01
CA VAL A 113 -7.28 -0.92 -1.68
C VAL A 113 -8.42 -0.39 -2.55
N HIS A 114 -9.57 -1.05 -2.45
CA HIS A 114 -10.78 -0.85 -3.25
C HIS A 114 -10.55 -1.10 -4.75
N THR A 115 -11.13 -2.18 -5.26
CA THR A 115 -11.02 -2.52 -6.67
C THR A 115 -11.82 -1.57 -7.55
N GLU A 116 -11.22 -1.18 -8.68
CA GLU A 116 -11.86 -0.28 -9.64
C GLU A 116 -11.74 -0.68 -11.12
N THR A 117 -10.72 -1.46 -11.49
CA THR A 117 -10.40 -1.70 -12.90
C THR A 117 -10.56 -3.17 -13.33
N ARG A 118 -11.08 -4.04 -12.46
CA ARG A 118 -11.24 -5.48 -12.76
C ARG A 118 -12.63 -5.75 -13.32
N GLY A 119 -12.75 -6.61 -14.33
CA GLY A 119 -14.05 -7.03 -14.86
C GLY A 119 -14.94 -7.60 -13.74
N GLY A 120 -16.12 -7.02 -13.53
CA GLY A 120 -17.04 -7.40 -12.46
C GLY A 120 -16.88 -6.64 -11.13
N CYS A 121 -15.94 -5.69 -11.01
CA CYS A 121 -15.74 -4.96 -9.73
C CYS A 121 -16.95 -4.11 -9.35
N TYR A 122 -17.54 -3.40 -10.32
CA TYR A 122 -18.75 -2.61 -10.10
C TYR A 122 -19.91 -3.50 -9.60
N GLU A 123 -20.16 -4.62 -10.29
CA GLU A 123 -21.23 -5.56 -9.93
C GLU A 123 -21.00 -6.17 -8.53
N ARG A 124 -19.74 -6.48 -8.19
CA ARG A 124 -19.38 -6.96 -6.85
C ARG A 124 -19.66 -5.92 -5.78
N TRP A 125 -19.27 -4.66 -6.00
CA TRP A 125 -19.54 -3.57 -5.06
C TRP A 125 -21.03 -3.34 -4.85
N ILE A 126 -21.82 -3.32 -5.92
CA ILE A 126 -23.27 -3.16 -5.83
C ILE A 126 -23.91 -4.36 -5.09
N ALA A 127 -23.51 -5.59 -5.41
CA ALA A 127 -24.02 -6.77 -4.72
C ALA A 127 -23.66 -6.81 -3.22
N ALA A 128 -22.43 -6.42 -2.88
CA ALA A 128 -22.00 -6.26 -1.49
C ALA A 128 -22.81 -5.16 -0.78
N TYR A 129 -23.04 -4.03 -1.45
CA TYR A 129 -23.80 -2.90 -0.91
C TYR A 129 -25.26 -3.25 -0.62
N GLU A 130 -25.93 -3.97 -1.51
CA GLU A 130 -27.30 -4.44 -1.30
C GLU A 130 -27.42 -5.35 -0.08
N LYS A 131 -26.42 -6.21 0.16
CA LYS A 131 -26.37 -7.10 1.32
C LYS A 131 -26.05 -6.34 2.61
N TRP A 132 -25.08 -5.43 2.56
CA TRP A 132 -24.73 -4.54 3.65
C TRP A 132 -25.93 -3.69 4.12
N ASN A 133 -26.71 -3.14 3.19
CA ASN A 133 -27.96 -2.41 3.51
C ASN A 133 -29.03 -3.26 4.20
N ARG A 134 -28.96 -4.60 4.09
CA ARG A 134 -29.83 -5.55 4.80
C ARG A 134 -29.21 -6.03 6.12
N GLY A 135 -28.07 -5.50 6.52
CA GLY A 135 -27.32 -5.87 7.73
C GLY A 135 -26.35 -7.05 7.55
N GLU A 136 -26.16 -7.56 6.33
CA GLU A 136 -25.19 -8.61 6.04
C GLU A 136 -23.83 -7.97 5.71
N ILE A 137 -23.06 -7.64 6.76
CA ILE A 137 -21.75 -6.96 6.65
C ILE A 137 -20.72 -7.86 5.96
N CYS A 138 -20.59 -9.12 6.42
CA CYS A 138 -19.60 -10.09 5.95
C CYS A 138 -20.10 -10.97 4.79
N SER A 139 -20.73 -10.36 3.79
CA SER A 139 -21.19 -11.09 2.60
C SER A 139 -20.05 -11.74 1.82
N HIS A 140 -20.37 -12.70 0.94
CA HIS A 140 -19.39 -13.37 0.08
C HIS A 140 -18.60 -12.37 -0.80
N GLU A 141 -19.29 -11.39 -1.36
CA GLU A 141 -18.74 -10.35 -2.22
C GLU A 141 -17.80 -9.43 -1.45
N MET A 142 -18.19 -9.04 -0.23
CA MET A 142 -17.35 -8.23 0.64
C MET A 142 -16.10 -9.01 1.09
N CYS A 143 -16.25 -10.28 1.47
CA CYS A 143 -15.12 -11.15 1.79
C CYS A 143 -14.14 -11.24 0.61
N PHE A 144 -14.65 -11.34 -0.62
CA PHE A 144 -13.81 -11.38 -1.82
C PHE A 144 -13.07 -10.06 -2.06
N GLU A 145 -13.76 -8.93 -1.90
CA GLU A 145 -13.18 -7.59 -2.04
C GLU A 145 -12.04 -7.35 -1.05
N ILE A 146 -12.29 -7.64 0.24
CA ILE A 146 -11.29 -7.46 1.29
C ILE A 146 -10.12 -8.41 1.10
N LYS A 147 -10.35 -9.63 0.60
CA LYS A 147 -9.26 -10.57 0.31
C LYS A 147 -8.30 -10.04 -0.74
N ASP A 148 -8.80 -9.45 -1.83
CA ASP A 148 -7.95 -8.82 -2.86
C ASP A 148 -7.21 -7.58 -2.30
N CYS A 149 -7.86 -6.78 -1.45
CA CYS A 149 -7.23 -5.67 -0.74
C CYS A 149 -6.08 -6.15 0.17
N MET A 150 -6.33 -7.16 1.00
CA MET A 150 -5.35 -7.72 1.92
C MET A 150 -4.18 -8.36 1.17
N ALA A 151 -4.44 -9.15 0.13
CA ALA A 151 -3.39 -9.72 -0.71
C ALA A 151 -2.46 -8.63 -1.28
N THR A 152 -3.03 -7.53 -1.78
CA THR A 152 -2.27 -6.41 -2.34
C THR A 152 -1.42 -5.72 -1.26
N MET A 153 -2.04 -5.35 -0.13
CA MET A 153 -1.34 -4.61 0.93
C MET A 153 -0.30 -5.46 1.66
N LEU A 154 -0.56 -6.75 1.87
CA LEU A 154 0.45 -7.66 2.43
C LEU A 154 1.66 -7.77 1.51
N SER A 155 1.47 -7.86 0.19
CA SER A 155 2.59 -7.85 -0.76
C SER A 155 3.37 -6.52 -0.74
N VAL A 156 2.67 -5.38 -0.66
CA VAL A 156 3.30 -4.05 -0.49
C VAL A 156 4.15 -4.00 0.80
N MET A 157 3.60 -4.49 1.91
CA MET A 157 4.30 -4.53 3.20
C MET A 157 5.52 -5.46 3.16
N GLU A 158 5.40 -6.66 2.57
CA GLU A 158 6.55 -7.56 2.41
C GLU A 158 7.67 -6.92 1.58
N LEU A 159 7.32 -6.28 0.44
CA LEU A 159 8.31 -5.60 -0.41
C LEU A 159 8.96 -4.41 0.30
N LYS A 160 8.19 -3.61 1.05
CA LYS A 160 8.74 -2.49 1.82
C LYS A 160 9.70 -2.98 2.89
N ASN A 161 9.38 -4.07 3.57
CA ASN A 161 10.27 -4.65 4.58
C ASN A 161 11.54 -5.26 3.97
N ALA A 162 11.44 -5.87 2.78
CA ALA A 162 12.58 -6.47 2.11
C ALA A 162 13.52 -5.43 1.49
N PHE A 163 12.98 -4.34 0.95
CA PHE A 163 13.74 -3.29 0.28
C PHE A 163 13.38 -1.89 0.82
N PRO A 164 13.69 -1.57 2.10
CA PRO A 164 13.27 -0.32 2.72
C PRO A 164 13.71 0.93 1.93
N GLU A 165 14.86 0.89 1.28
CA GLU A 165 15.38 2.01 0.50
C GLU A 165 14.94 2.03 -0.97
N ASN A 166 14.55 0.86 -1.52
CA ASN A 166 14.33 0.66 -2.96
C ASN A 166 12.88 0.33 -3.33
N PHE A 167 11.99 0.12 -2.37
CA PHE A 167 10.56 0.01 -2.61
C PHE A 167 9.82 1.01 -1.72
N HIS A 168 9.00 1.86 -2.35
CA HIS A 168 8.18 2.87 -1.69
C HIS A 168 6.74 2.77 -2.15
N PHE A 169 5.82 2.97 -1.21
CA PHE A 169 4.39 3.05 -1.45
C PHE A 169 3.90 4.37 -0.85
N LEU A 170 3.44 5.28 -1.69
CA LEU A 170 2.88 6.56 -1.27
C LEU A 170 1.46 6.37 -0.74
N LYS A 171 1.01 7.28 0.11
CA LYS A 171 -0.37 7.34 0.60
C LYS A 171 -1.26 7.85 -0.53
N GLY A 172 -2.20 7.02 -0.96
CA GLY A 172 -3.33 7.42 -1.78
C GLY A 172 -4.52 7.89 -0.95
N ASN A 173 -5.61 8.27 -1.62
CA ASN A 173 -6.83 8.68 -0.92
C ASN A 173 -7.65 7.47 -0.43
N HIS A 174 -7.32 6.26 -0.85
CA HIS A 174 -8.00 5.03 -0.41
C HIS A 174 -7.42 4.45 0.89
N GLU A 175 -6.19 4.84 1.28
CA GLU A 175 -5.57 4.44 2.56
C GLU A 175 -6.21 5.19 3.75
N ASN A 176 -7.46 4.83 4.07
CA ASN A 176 -8.27 5.40 5.15
C ASN A 176 -9.20 4.33 5.74
N ILE A 177 -8.64 3.33 6.44
CA ILE A 177 -9.36 2.17 6.98
C ILE A 177 -10.50 2.57 7.95
N GLN A 178 -10.37 3.73 8.59
CA GLN A 178 -11.37 4.26 9.52
C GLN A 178 -12.47 5.08 8.83
N ASN A 179 -12.39 5.26 7.50
CA ASN A 179 -13.29 6.09 6.70
C ASN A 179 -13.48 7.48 7.31
N GLU A 180 -12.41 8.06 7.87
CA GLU A 180 -12.49 9.31 8.61
C GLU A 180 -12.31 10.54 7.72
N TYR A 181 -12.76 11.69 8.25
CA TYR A 181 -12.53 12.99 7.65
C TYR A 181 -11.55 13.78 8.51
N GLY A 182 -10.46 14.26 7.91
CA GLY A 182 -9.47 15.10 8.59
C GLY A 182 -8.06 14.48 8.59
N GLY A 183 -7.06 15.26 8.97
CA GLY A 183 -5.67 14.79 8.99
C GLY A 183 -5.08 14.41 7.62
N GLY A 184 -5.71 14.86 6.54
CA GLY A 184 -5.39 14.47 5.16
C GLY A 184 -6.31 13.39 4.59
N ASP A 185 -7.14 12.76 5.41
CA ASP A 185 -8.07 11.72 4.98
C ASP A 185 -9.45 12.29 4.63
N TYR A 186 -10.08 11.65 3.65
CA TYR A 186 -11.44 11.89 3.22
C TYR A 186 -12.17 10.54 3.09
N PRO A 187 -13.44 10.45 3.52
CA PRO A 187 -14.25 9.25 3.29
C PRO A 187 -14.37 8.95 1.80
N PHE A 188 -14.31 7.66 1.44
CA PHE A 188 -14.28 7.23 0.04
C PHE A 188 -15.61 6.64 -0.42
N CYS A 189 -16.05 7.05 -1.61
CA CYS A 189 -17.31 6.65 -2.24
C CYS A 189 -17.19 6.83 -3.77
N LYS A 190 -17.31 5.75 -4.54
CA LYS A 190 -17.27 5.79 -6.01
C LYS A 190 -18.43 5.03 -6.65
N PHE A 191 -18.54 3.74 -6.38
CA PHE A 191 -19.62 2.86 -6.85
C PHE A 191 -20.64 2.58 -5.75
N ALA A 192 -20.17 2.50 -4.50
CA ALA A 192 -20.96 2.19 -3.33
C ALA A 192 -20.53 3.10 -2.16
N GLN A 193 -20.74 2.67 -0.92
CA GLN A 193 -20.13 3.33 0.25
C GLN A 193 -18.85 2.59 0.64
N GLU A 194 -17.90 2.45 -0.30
CA GLU A 194 -16.75 1.55 -0.15
C GLU A 194 -15.99 1.77 1.16
N GLY A 195 -15.65 3.01 1.50
CA GLY A 195 -14.93 3.32 2.73
C GLY A 195 -15.71 2.89 3.98
N GLN A 196 -17.02 3.17 4.02
CA GLN A 196 -17.87 2.79 5.16
C GLN A 196 -18.05 1.27 5.26
N MET A 197 -18.30 0.61 4.13
CA MET A 197 -18.48 -0.84 4.07
C MET A 197 -17.22 -1.58 4.50
N VAL A 198 -16.05 -1.12 4.05
CA VAL A 198 -14.74 -1.67 4.46
C VAL A 198 -14.54 -1.46 5.96
N ARG A 199 -14.77 -0.26 6.47
CA ARG A 199 -14.68 0.02 7.91
C ARG A 199 -15.55 -0.92 8.74
N ASP A 200 -16.82 -1.05 8.39
CA ASP A 200 -17.76 -1.90 9.12
C ASP A 200 -17.36 -3.38 9.05
N PHE A 201 -16.92 -3.86 7.88
CA PHE A 201 -16.39 -5.21 7.72
C PHE A 201 -15.17 -5.44 8.63
N MET A 202 -14.23 -4.51 8.65
CA MET A 202 -13.04 -4.64 9.47
C MET A 202 -13.37 -4.68 10.96
N GLN A 203 -14.37 -3.91 11.41
CA GLN A 203 -14.86 -3.93 12.80
C GLN A 203 -15.60 -5.22 13.17
N GLU A 204 -16.26 -5.87 12.20
CA GLU A 204 -16.95 -7.14 12.41
C GLU A 204 -15.96 -8.33 12.45
N VAL A 205 -14.88 -8.28 11.65
CA VAL A 205 -13.95 -9.40 11.46
C VAL A 205 -12.70 -9.33 12.33
N TYR A 206 -12.19 -8.13 12.60
CA TYR A 206 -10.91 -7.92 13.28
C TYR A 206 -11.09 -7.05 14.52
N SER A 207 -10.17 -7.19 15.48
CA SER A 207 -10.19 -6.36 16.67
C SER A 207 -9.84 -4.89 16.38
N GLU A 208 -10.28 -4.00 17.27
CA GLU A 208 -9.89 -2.59 17.26
C GLU A 208 -8.36 -2.40 17.32
N ALA A 209 -7.62 -3.35 17.92
CA ALA A 209 -6.16 -3.33 17.92
C ALA A 209 -5.59 -3.52 16.52
N THR A 210 -6.15 -4.43 15.72
CA THR A 210 -5.78 -4.64 14.32
C THR A 210 -6.05 -3.40 13.47
N ILE A 211 -7.24 -2.80 13.63
CA ILE A 211 -7.61 -1.58 12.91
C ILE A 211 -6.66 -0.43 13.29
N HIS A 212 -6.33 -0.31 14.58
CA HIS A 212 -5.41 0.69 15.07
C HIS A 212 -4.00 0.57 14.45
N VAL A 213 -3.43 -0.64 14.37
CA VAL A 213 -2.10 -0.81 13.77
C VAL A 213 -2.12 -0.52 12.26
N ILE A 214 -3.19 -0.87 11.54
CA ILE A 214 -3.36 -0.48 10.13
C ILE A 214 -3.39 1.03 10.00
N ARG A 215 -4.12 1.72 10.88
CA ARG A 215 -4.16 3.19 10.90
C ARG A 215 -2.78 3.81 11.17
N CYS A 216 -1.98 3.22 12.05
CA CYS A 216 -0.60 3.64 12.28
C CYS A 216 0.25 3.49 11.01
N PHE A 217 0.08 2.40 10.27
CA PHE A 217 0.71 2.20 8.96
C PHE A 217 0.30 3.28 7.96
N GLU A 218 -1.00 3.55 7.78
CA GLU A 218 -1.49 4.58 6.85
C GLU A 218 -0.93 5.97 7.15
N ARG A 219 -0.74 6.29 8.43
CA ARG A 219 -0.19 7.58 8.88
C ARG A 219 1.33 7.68 8.75
N ALA A 220 2.03 6.55 8.67
CA ALA A 220 3.48 6.51 8.48
C ALA A 220 3.89 6.59 6.99
N LEU A 221 2.93 6.42 6.08
CA LEU A 221 3.19 6.41 4.64
C LEU A 221 3.72 7.76 4.13
N PRO A 222 4.67 7.75 3.17
CA PRO A 222 5.07 8.93 2.42
C PRO A 222 3.90 9.49 1.61
N ILE A 223 3.85 10.81 1.46
CA ILE A 223 2.82 11.49 0.66
C ILE A 223 3.37 11.87 -0.71
N VAL A 224 4.67 12.19 -0.78
CA VAL A 224 5.32 12.66 -2.00
C VAL A 224 6.77 12.19 -2.07
N ALA A 225 7.20 11.84 -3.28
CA ALA A 225 8.60 11.63 -3.60
C ALA A 225 9.13 12.72 -4.53
N VAL A 226 10.30 13.25 -4.22
CA VAL A 226 11.04 14.17 -5.07
C VAL A 226 12.24 13.43 -5.64
N CYS A 227 12.26 13.26 -6.95
CA CYS A 227 13.31 12.59 -7.69
C CYS A 227 14.14 13.64 -8.47
N ARG A 228 15.20 13.21 -9.14
CA ARG A 228 16.10 14.11 -9.88
C ARG A 228 15.40 14.93 -10.98
N HIS A 229 14.39 14.35 -11.62
CA HIS A 229 13.74 14.92 -12.80
C HIS A 229 12.21 15.01 -12.69
N CYS A 230 11.63 14.59 -11.57
CA CYS A 230 10.19 14.60 -11.37
C CYS A 230 9.83 14.69 -9.88
N VAL A 231 8.58 15.05 -9.62
CA VAL A 231 7.93 14.95 -8.32
C VAL A 231 6.76 14.00 -8.50
N VAL A 232 6.57 13.09 -7.55
CA VAL A 232 5.57 12.02 -7.60
C VAL A 232 4.71 12.11 -6.36
N SER A 233 3.41 12.21 -6.55
CA SER A 233 2.38 12.15 -5.51
C SER A 233 1.16 11.43 -6.08
N HIS A 234 0.28 10.95 -5.20
CA HIS A 234 -0.97 10.32 -5.63
C HIS A 234 -1.85 11.28 -6.45
N GLY A 235 -2.12 12.45 -5.87
CA GLY A 235 -2.84 13.54 -6.51
C GLY A 235 -1.96 14.77 -6.70
N GLU A 236 -2.36 15.66 -7.61
CA GLU A 236 -1.73 16.96 -7.78
C GLU A 236 -1.97 17.84 -6.53
N PRO A 237 -0.93 18.51 -6.00
CA PRO A 237 -1.11 19.40 -4.85
C PRO A 237 -1.93 20.64 -5.25
N SER A 238 -2.88 21.03 -4.40
CA SER A 238 -3.74 22.21 -4.66
C SER A 238 -3.01 23.55 -4.52
N ILE A 239 -1.89 23.54 -3.80
CA ILE A 239 -1.00 24.69 -3.59
C ILE A 239 0.46 24.23 -3.63
N THR A 240 1.39 25.18 -3.71
CA THR A 240 2.82 24.87 -3.62
C THR A 240 3.24 24.63 -2.17
N TYR A 241 4.06 23.61 -1.94
CA TYR A 241 4.66 23.30 -0.66
C TYR A 241 6.19 23.33 -0.75
N SER A 242 6.86 23.84 0.28
CA SER A 242 8.29 23.65 0.47
C SER A 242 8.57 22.28 1.10
N LYS A 243 9.80 21.76 0.94
CA LYS A 243 10.23 20.48 1.54
C LYS A 243 10.03 20.41 3.07
N ASN A 244 10.04 21.54 3.76
CA ASN A 244 9.87 21.59 5.22
C ASN A 244 8.41 21.57 5.68
N GLU A 245 7.47 21.78 4.76
CA GLU A 245 6.02 21.75 5.01
C GLU A 245 5.42 20.36 4.78
N ILE A 246 6.22 19.44 4.24
CA ILE A 246 5.87 18.07 3.86
C ILE A 246 6.54 17.11 4.85
#